data_AF-A0AAW9KJA6-F1
#
_entry.id   AF-A0AAW9KJA6-F1
#
_cell.length_a   1.000
_cell.length_b   1.000
_cell.length_c   1.000
_cell.angle_alpha   90.00
_cell.angle_beta   90.00
_cell.angle_gamma   90.00
#
_symmetry.space_group_name_H-M   'P 1'
#
loop_
_entity.id
_entity.type
_entity.pdbx_description
1 polymer ?
#
loop_
_entity_poly.entity_id
_entity_poly.type
_entity_poly.pdbx_seq_one_letter_code
_entity_poly.pdbx_strand_id
1 'polypeptide(L)' 'MSLLDKVKEAGVIGAGGAGFPTHAKLASKAEYILLNGAECEPLLRVDQQLMEIFPDEIIKGFEAARE' A
#
# COMPACT_ATOMS: atom_id res chain seq x y z
N MET A 1 2.94 20.46 0.63
CA MET A 1 3.20 19.23 1.40
C MET A 1 3.23 18.05 0.45
N SER A 2 4.31 17.28 0.42
CA SER A 2 4.46 16.13 -0.47
C SER A 2 3.53 14.98 -0.06
N LEU A 3 3.33 14.00 -0.95
CA LEU A 3 2.62 12.77 -0.58
C LEU A 3 3.31 12.07 0.60
N LEU A 4 4.63 12.00 0.58
CA LEU A 4 5.42 11.35 1.62
C LEU A 4 5.24 11.99 2.99
N ASP A 5 5.17 13.32 3.05
CA ASP A 5 4.88 14.06 4.28
C ASP A 5 3.49 13.72 4.82
N LYS A 6 2.47 13.69 3.94
CA LYS A 6 1.09 13.34 4.32
C LYS A 6 1.00 11.92 4.88
N VAL A 7 1.64 10.95 4.21
CA VAL A 7 1.67 9.54 4.64
C VAL A 7 2.38 9.40 6.00
N LYS A 8 3.46 10.15 6.21
CA LYS A 8 4.19 10.17 7.47
C LYS A 8 3.37 10.75 8.60
N GLU A 9 2.74 11.91 8.41
CA GLU A 9 1.92 12.57 9.43
C GLU A 9 0.66 11.79 9.78
N ALA A 10 0.04 11.13 8.80
CA ALA A 10 -1.10 10.25 9.04
C ALA A 10 -0.71 8.95 9.77
N GLY A 11 0.58 8.66 9.94
CA GLY A 11 1.05 7.47 10.65
C GLY A 11 0.77 6.16 9.91
N VAL A 12 0.71 6.20 8.56
CA VAL A 12 0.37 5.00 7.76
C VAL A 12 1.49 3.97 7.83
N ILE A 13 1.11 2.72 8.14
CA ILE A 13 1.99 1.56 8.19
C ILE A 13 1.54 0.50 7.18
N GLY A 14 2.44 -0.44 6.85
CA GLY A 14 2.13 -1.56 5.96
C GLY A 14 1.09 -2.51 6.55
N ALA A 15 -0.01 -2.71 5.84
CA ALA A 15 -1.14 -3.56 6.25
C ALA A 15 -0.90 -5.07 6.08
N GLY A 16 0.22 -5.50 5.48
CA GLY A 16 0.55 -6.92 5.27
C GLY A 16 1.18 -7.64 6.46
N GLY A 17 0.93 -7.18 7.69
CA GLY A 17 1.40 -7.80 8.94
C GLY A 17 2.76 -7.32 9.49
N ALA A 18 3.69 -6.90 8.63
CA ALA A 18 5.01 -6.42 9.07
C ALA A 18 4.98 -5.05 9.79
N GLY A 19 3.93 -4.23 9.56
CA GLY A 19 3.77 -2.93 10.21
C GLY A 19 4.85 -1.90 9.88
N PHE A 20 5.61 -2.10 8.80
CA PHE A 20 6.70 -1.19 8.43
C PHE A 20 6.15 0.20 8.02
N PRO A 21 6.79 1.33 8.41
CA PRO A 21 6.31 2.66 8.06
C PRO A 21 6.25 2.88 6.53
N THR A 22 5.06 3.17 6.00
CA THR A 22 4.85 3.26 4.54
C THR A 22 5.65 4.41 3.93
N HIS A 23 5.74 5.55 4.60
CA HIS A 23 6.53 6.69 4.12
C HIS A 23 8.03 6.35 3.96
N ALA A 24 8.58 5.49 4.81
CA ALA A 24 9.97 5.06 4.71
C ALA A 24 10.18 4.11 3.51
N LYS A 25 9.16 3.30 3.17
CA LYS A 25 9.18 2.45 1.97
C LYS A 25 9.08 3.28 0.69
N LEU A 26 8.19 4.28 0.65
CA LEU A 26 8.02 5.17 -0.51
C LEU A 26 9.22 6.11 -0.72
N ALA A 27 9.99 6.43 0.33
CA ALA A 27 11.22 7.20 0.20
C ALA A 27 12.33 6.46 -0.55
N SER A 28 12.22 5.13 -0.70
CA SER A 28 13.24 4.32 -1.36
C SER A 28 13.18 4.45 -2.88
N LYS A 29 14.35 4.37 -3.53
CA LYS A 29 14.43 4.35 -4.99
C LYS A 29 14.38 2.89 -5.47
N ALA A 30 13.32 2.54 -6.19
CA ALA A 30 13.17 1.23 -6.82
C ALA A 30 12.74 1.42 -8.28
N GLU A 31 13.23 0.55 -9.17
CA GLU A 31 12.82 0.54 -10.59
C GLU A 31 11.38 0.03 -10.76
N TYR A 32 10.99 -0.93 -9.91
CA TYR A 32 9.68 -1.56 -9.94
C TYR A 32 8.98 -1.44 -8.59
N ILE A 33 7.67 -1.28 -8.66
CA ILE A 33 6.78 -1.44 -7.51
C ILE A 33 5.91 -2.66 -7.77
N LEU A 34 5.91 -3.59 -6.82
CA LEU A 34 5.03 -4.75 -6.82
C LEU A 34 3.89 -4.51 -5.83
N LEU A 35 2.66 -4.52 -6.33
CA LEU A 35 1.45 -4.51 -5.50
C LEU A 35 1.15 -5.95 -5.08
N ASN A 36 1.24 -6.24 -3.77
CA ASN A 36 0.91 -7.56 -3.26
C ASN A 36 -0.61 -7.68 -3.11
N GLY A 37 -1.24 -8.50 -3.96
CA GLY A 37 -2.64 -8.93 -3.79
C GLY A 37 -2.78 -10.40 -3.39
N ALA A 38 -1.66 -11.07 -3.05
CA ALA A 38 -1.66 -12.45 -2.61
C ALA A 38 -1.84 -12.50 -1.09
N GLU A 39 -2.94 -13.14 -0.66
CA GLU A 39 -3.26 -13.37 0.74
C GLU A 39 -3.38 -14.88 0.98
N CYS A 40 -2.42 -15.42 1.74
CA CYS A 40 -2.33 -16.85 2.04
C CYS A 40 -2.61 -17.16 3.51
N GLU A 41 -2.79 -16.13 4.35
CA GLU A 41 -3.06 -16.31 5.77
C GLU A 41 -4.46 -16.93 5.96
N PRO A 42 -4.60 -18.03 6.71
CA PRO A 42 -5.88 -18.67 6.93
C PRO A 42 -6.92 -17.69 7.47
N LEU A 43 -8.14 -17.79 6.94
CA LEU A 43 -9.31 -16.98 7.30
C LEU A 43 -9.27 -15.51 6.86
N LEU A 44 -8.15 -14.99 6.36
CA LEU A 44 -8.09 -13.65 5.78
C LEU A 44 -8.40 -13.71 4.27
N ARG A 45 -9.25 -12.78 3.84
CA ARG A 45 -9.67 -12.58 2.44
C ARG A 45 -9.78 -11.08 2.10
N VAL A 46 -9.19 -10.22 2.94
CA VAL A 46 -9.36 -8.77 2.88
C VAL A 46 -8.81 -8.23 1.58
N ASP A 47 -7.65 -8.70 1.13
CA ASP A 47 -7.04 -8.21 -0.12
C ASP A 47 -7.91 -8.58 -1.33
N GLN A 48 -8.45 -9.81 -1.34
CA GLN A 48 -9.37 -10.28 -2.39
C GLN A 48 -10.65 -9.44 -2.43
N GLN A 49 -11.25 -9.19 -1.26
CA GLN A 49 -12.49 -8.41 -1.13
C GLN A 49 -12.28 -6.94 -1.50
N LEU A 50 -11.18 -6.32 -1.09
CA LEU A 50 -10.88 -4.94 -1.43
C LEU A 50 -10.63 -4.79 -2.93
N MET A 51 -9.93 -5.73 -3.57
CA MET A 51 -9.76 -5.73 -5.03
C MET A 51 -11.07 -5.93 -5.80
N GLU A 52 -12.04 -6.65 -5.23
CA GLU A 52 -13.36 -6.82 -5.84
C GLU A 52 -14.27 -5.60 -5.66
N ILE A 53 -14.26 -4.98 -4.46
CA ILE A 53 -15.19 -3.91 -4.10
C ILE A 53 -14.66 -2.51 -4.45
N PHE A 54 -13.35 -2.28 -4.36
CA PHE A 54 -12.69 -0.98 -4.55
C PHE A 54 -11.47 -1.04 -5.49
N PRO A 55 -11.61 -1.62 -6.70
CA PRO A 55 -10.49 -1.77 -7.62
C PRO A 55 -9.89 -0.41 -8.04
N ASP A 56 -10.72 0.58 -8.32
CA ASP A 56 -10.28 1.88 -8.83
C ASP A 56 -9.47 2.66 -7.78
N GLU A 57 -9.90 2.62 -6.51
CA GLU A 57 -9.17 3.23 -5.40
C GLU A 57 -7.80 2.58 -5.19
N ILE A 58 -7.71 1.26 -5.33
CA ILE A 58 -6.44 0.52 -5.22
C ILE A 58 -5.49 0.94 -6.32
N ILE A 59 -5.95 0.96 -7.58
CA ILE A 59 -5.10 1.36 -8.72
C ILE A 59 -4.67 2.82 -8.59
N LYS A 60 -5.57 3.72 -8.20
CA LYS A 60 -5.24 5.13 -7.96
C LYS A 60 -4.19 5.30 -6.85
N GLY A 61 -4.31 4.55 -5.75
CA GLY A 61 -3.32 4.54 -4.68
C GLY A 61 -1.97 4.01 -5.15
N PHE A 62 -1.97 2.97 -5.98
CA PHE A 62 -0.76 2.38 -6.56
C PHE A 62 -0.06 3.34 -7.54
N GLU A 63 -0.81 4.07 -8.37
CA GLU A 63 -0.26 5.10 -9.25
C GLU A 63 0.36 6.24 -8.45
N ALA A 64 -0.33 6.74 -7.40
CA ALA A 64 0.19 7.78 -6.53
C ALA A 64 1.48 7.36 -5.79
N ALA A 65 1.63 6.07 -5.48
CA ALA A 65 2.84 5.54 -4.84
C ALA A 65 4.10 5.59 -5.73
N ARG A 66 3.96 5.91 -7.03
CA ARG A 66 5.07 6.07 -7.98
C ARG A 66 5.61 7.51 -8.05
N GLU A 67 4.89 8.48 -7.49
CA GLU A 67 5.26 9.90 -7.46
C GLU A 67 6.28 10.22 -6.35
#